data_AF-A0A3R6ABA3-F1
#
_entry.id   AF-A0A3R6ABA3-F1
#
_cell.length_a   1.000
_cell.length_b   1.000
_cell.length_c   1.000
_cell.angle_alpha   90.00
_cell.angle_beta   90.00
_cell.angle_gamma   90.00
#
_symmetry.space_group_name_H-M   'P 1'
#
loop_
_entity.id
_entity.type
_entity.pdbx_description
1 polymer ?
#
loop_
_entity_poly.entity_id
_entity_poly.type
_entity_poly.pdbx_seq_one_letter_code
_entity_poly.pdbx_strand_id
1 'polypeptide(L)' 'RNKFPEIETLVNSGNPVYLTKNGYGAMVVLSLEEYASLTDNIEMKLDEADRQAAGTDERLSHESVFKNARSAIHGK' A
#
# COMPACT_ATOMS: atom_id res chain seq x y z
N ARG A 1 -6.24 -23.37 -23.57
CA ARG A 1 -6.72 -22.04 -24.01
C ARG A 1 -6.69 -21.13 -22.79
N ASN A 2 -6.12 -19.94 -22.88
CA ASN A 2 -5.99 -19.03 -21.73
C ASN A 2 -7.40 -18.56 -21.28
N LYS A 3 -7.64 -18.51 -19.96
CA LYS A 3 -8.95 -18.18 -19.33
C LYS A 3 -9.18 -16.66 -19.18
N PHE A 4 -8.88 -15.89 -20.21
CA PHE A 4 -8.93 -14.42 -20.13
C PHE A 4 -10.33 -13.86 -19.76
N PRO A 5 -11.43 -14.33 -20.37
CA PRO A 5 -12.77 -13.81 -20.04
C PRO A 5 -13.16 -14.07 -18.58
N GLU A 6 -12.80 -15.23 -18.03
CA GLU A 6 -13.08 -15.54 -16.62
C GLU A 6 -12.23 -14.69 -15.68
N ILE A 7 -10.96 -14.44 -16.02
CA ILE A 7 -10.07 -13.55 -15.24
C ILE A 7 -10.63 -12.13 -15.23
N GLU A 8 -11.03 -11.60 -16.39
CA GLU A 8 -11.61 -10.26 -16.50
C GLU A 8 -12.88 -10.13 -15.66
N THR A 9 -13.77 -11.13 -15.71
CA THR A 9 -15.03 -11.11 -14.93
C THR A 9 -14.76 -11.08 -13.42
N LEU A 10 -13.82 -11.90 -12.94
CA LEU A 10 -13.45 -11.95 -11.52
C LEU A 10 -12.82 -10.63 -11.05
N VAL A 11 -11.88 -10.11 -11.84
CA VAL A 11 -11.15 -8.87 -11.55
C VAL A 11 -12.09 -7.66 -11.53
N ASN A 12 -12.99 -7.55 -12.51
CA ASN A 12 -14.01 -6.48 -12.54
C ASN A 12 -15.02 -6.56 -11.39
N SER A 13 -15.13 -7.72 -10.75
CA SER A 13 -15.94 -7.91 -9.53
C SER A 13 -15.15 -7.63 -8.24
N GLY A 14 -13.94 -7.04 -8.35
CA GLY A 14 -13.06 -6.73 -7.23
C GLY A 14 -12.23 -7.90 -6.71
N ASN A 15 -12.27 -9.07 -7.35
CA ASN A 15 -11.55 -10.25 -6.86
C ASN A 15 -10.15 -10.35 -7.47
N PRO A 16 -9.08 -10.41 -6.65
CA PRO A 16 -7.73 -10.65 -7.15
C PRO A 16 -7.61 -12.05 -7.76
N VAL A 17 -6.86 -12.15 -8.85
CA VAL A 17 -6.47 -13.44 -9.45
C VAL A 17 -4.98 -13.67 -9.29
N TYR A 18 -4.62 -14.78 -8.64
CA TYR A 18 -3.23 -15.19 -8.43
C TYR A 18 -2.79 -16.15 -9.55
N LEU A 19 -1.78 -15.74 -10.30
CA LEU A 19 -1.16 -16.57 -11.34
C LEU A 19 0.07 -17.26 -10.78
N THR A 20 0.07 -18.59 -10.81
CA THR A 20 1.18 -19.40 -10.32
C THR A 20 1.97 -20.02 -11.47
N LYS A 21 3.29 -20.13 -11.29
CA LYS A 21 4.18 -20.88 -12.17
C LYS A 21 4.96 -21.88 -11.33
N ASN A 22 4.82 -23.16 -11.64
CA ASN A 22 5.48 -24.27 -10.91
C ASN A 22 5.20 -24.25 -9.39
N GLY A 23 3.98 -23.89 -8.98
CA GLY A 23 3.58 -23.83 -7.56
C GLY A 23 3.95 -22.53 -6.84
N TYR A 24 4.66 -21.61 -7.49
CA TYR A 24 5.03 -20.31 -6.93
C TYR A 24 4.15 -19.20 -7.49
N GLY A 25 3.69 -18.28 -6.64
CA GLY A 25 3.02 -17.06 -7.08
C GLY A 25 3.96 -16.23 -7.96
N ALA A 26 3.55 -15.98 -9.19
CA ALA A 26 4.34 -15.24 -10.17
C ALA A 26 3.79 -13.83 -10.42
N MET A 27 2.47 -13.67 -10.37
CA MET A 27 1.78 -12.41 -10.63
C MET A 27 0.40 -12.39 -9.97
N VAL A 28 -0.07 -11.20 -9.60
CA VAL A 28 -1.45 -10.95 -9.18
C VAL A 28 -2.09 -10.01 -10.19
N VAL A 29 -3.32 -10.29 -10.59
CA VAL A 29 -4.13 -9.41 -11.46
C VAL A 29 -5.23 -8.79 -10.62
N LEU A 30 -5.34 -7.46 -10.69
CA LEU A 30 -6.29 -6.62 -9.95
C LEU A 30 -7.01 -5.68 -10.93
N SER A 31 -8.16 -5.15 -10.50
CA SER A 31 -8.78 -4.04 -11.22
C SER A 31 -7.98 -2.77 -10.93
N LEU A 32 -8.10 -1.78 -11.80
CA LEU A 32 -7.44 -0.49 -11.55
C LEU A 32 -7.97 0.19 -10.28
N GLU A 33 -9.25 0.02 -9.98
CA GLU A 33 -9.87 0.54 -8.75
C GLU A 33 -9.28 -0.11 -7.48
N GLU A 34 -9.15 -1.43 -7.46
CA GLU A 34 -8.53 -2.14 -6.33
C GLU A 34 -7.04 -1.79 -6.18
N TYR A 35 -6.32 -1.65 -7.30
CA TYR A 35 -4.94 -1.18 -7.27
C TYR A 35 -4.83 0.24 -6.71
N ALA A 36 -5.66 1.18 -7.18
CA ALA A 36 -5.67 2.56 -6.70
C ALA A 36 -6.00 2.62 -5.20
N SER A 37 -6.99 1.87 -4.73
CA SER A 37 -7.33 1.76 -3.31
C SER A 37 -6.13 1.36 -2.42
N LEU A 38 -5.26 0.48 -2.92
CA LEU A 38 -4.04 0.07 -2.21
C LEU A 38 -2.95 1.15 -2.22
N THR A 39 -2.86 1.99 -3.25
CA THR A 39 -1.77 2.97 -3.43
C THR A 39 -2.13 4.38 -2.99
N ASP A 40 -3.38 4.81 -3.16
CA ASP A 40 -3.81 6.21 -2.99
C ASP A 40 -3.56 6.75 -1.57
N ASN A 41 -3.73 5.90 -0.54
CA ASN A 41 -3.44 6.30 0.84
C ASN A 41 -1.95 6.62 1.03
N ILE A 42 -1.08 5.83 0.41
CA ILE A 42 0.36 5.99 0.49
C ILE A 42 0.78 7.28 -0.23
N GLU A 43 0.31 7.48 -1.46
CA GLU A 43 0.61 8.69 -2.23
C GLU A 43 0.18 9.96 -1.48
N MET A 44 -1.03 9.95 -0.91
CA MET A 44 -1.51 11.08 -0.09
C MET A 44 -0.63 11.33 1.15
N LYS A 45 -0.08 10.28 1.76
CA LYS A 45 0.82 10.40 2.92
C LYS A 45 2.22 10.88 2.52
N LEU A 46 2.70 10.51 1.33
CA LEU A 46 3.94 11.03 0.76
C LEU A 46 3.80 12.52 0.43
N ASP A 47 2.70 12.93 -0.19
CA ASP A 47 2.38 14.34 -0.42
C ASP A 47 2.34 15.16 0.88
N GLU A 48 1.76 14.60 1.94
CA GLU A 48 1.74 15.23 3.26
C GLU A 48 3.15 15.40 3.83
N ALA A 49 4.00 14.37 3.71
CA ALA A 49 5.39 14.42 4.15
C ALA A 49 6.21 15.46 3.37
N ASP A 50 6.02 15.55 2.05
CA ASP A 50 6.69 16.55 1.20
C ASP A 50 6.28 17.98 1.58
N ARG A 51 4.98 18.22 1.82
CA ARG A 51 4.50 19.52 2.31
C ARG A 51 5.12 19.89 3.66
N GLN A 52 5.22 18.94 4.59
CA GLN A 52 5.87 19.17 5.88
C GLN A 52 7.36 19.45 5.70
N ALA A 53 8.07 18.67 4.90
CA ALA A 53 9.49 18.84 4.66
C ALA A 53 9.84 20.19 4.00
N ALA A 54 8.95 20.72 3.17
CA ALA A 54 9.08 22.04 2.55
C ALA A 54 8.70 23.20 3.50
N GLY A 55 7.78 22.96 4.44
CA GLY A 55 7.28 23.97 5.38
C GLY A 55 8.06 24.08 6.70
N THR A 56 8.88 23.08 7.04
CA THR A 56 9.70 23.07 8.26
C THR A 56 11.05 22.40 8.06
N ASP A 57 12.08 22.89 8.74
CA ASP A 57 13.40 22.28 8.83
C ASP A 57 13.51 21.24 9.96
N GLU A 58 12.44 21.05 10.75
CA GLU A 58 12.42 20.07 11.83
C GLU A 58 12.55 18.63 11.29
N ARG A 59 13.51 17.87 11.83
CA ARG A 59 13.73 16.45 11.49
C ARG A 59 13.89 15.66 12.77
N LEU A 60 13.07 14.63 12.94
CA LEU A 60 13.09 13.80 14.14
C LEU A 60 14.08 12.64 13.97
N SER A 61 14.88 12.38 15.01
CA SER A 61 15.76 11.21 15.03
C SER A 61 14.93 9.94 15.23
N HIS A 62 15.49 8.81 14.79
CA HIS A 62 14.92 7.49 15.05
C HIS A 62 14.61 7.29 16.55
N GLU A 63 15.52 7.69 17.45
CA GLU A 63 15.30 7.56 18.89
C GLU A 63 14.06 8.34 19.35
N SER A 64 13.92 9.60 18.96
CA SER A 64 12.79 10.46 19.33
C SER A 64 11.46 9.90 18.83
N VAL A 65 11.40 9.49 17.55
CA VAL A 65 10.18 8.92 16.94
C VAL A 65 9.74 7.67 17.70
N PHE A 66 10.63 6.72 17.91
CA PHE A 66 10.28 5.45 18.54
C PHE A 66 10.03 5.58 20.05
N LYS A 67 10.69 6.53 20.73
CA LYS A 67 10.38 6.87 22.12
C LYS A 67 8.94 7.37 22.23
N ASN A 68 8.53 8.31 21.38
CA ASN A 68 7.18 8.88 21.39
C ASN A 68 6.12 7.82 21.05
N ALA A 69 6.36 7.00 20.03
CA ALA A 69 5.44 5.93 19.63
C ALA A 69 5.20 4.92 20.76
N ARG A 70 6.27 4.49 21.46
CA ARG A 70 6.12 3.57 22.60
C ARG A 70 5.37 4.21 23.76
N SER A 71 5.63 5.48 24.07
CA SER A 71 4.92 6.21 25.13
C SER A 71 3.41 6.26 24.87
N ALA A 72 2.98 6.48 23.63
CA ALA A 72 1.57 6.49 23.26
C ALA A 72 0.88 5.14 23.50
N ILE A 73 1.60 4.03 23.32
CA ILE A 73 1.08 2.67 23.57
C ILE A 73 1.06 2.35 25.07
N HIS A 74 2.08 2.79 25.82
CA HIS A 74 2.30 2.37 27.21
C HIS A 74 1.71 3.35 28.24
N GLY A 75 0.96 4.36 27.82
CA GLY A 75 0.19 5.24 28.70
C GLY A 75 0.98 5.76 29.90
N LYS A 76 1.96 6.64 29.65
CA LYS A 76 2.43 7.57 30.67
C LYS A 76 2.16 8.99 30.24
#